data_AF-A0A397B9X0-F1
#
_entry.id   AF-A0A397B9X0-F1
#
_cell.length_a   1.000
_cell.length_b   1.000
_cell.length_c   1.000
_cell.angle_alpha   90.00
_cell.angle_beta   90.00
_cell.angle_gamma   90.00
#
_symmetry.space_group_name_H-M   'P 1'
#
loop_
_entity.id
_entity.type
_entity.pdbx_description
1 polymer ?
#
loop_
_entity_poly.entity_id
_entity_poly.type
_entity_poly.pdbx_seq_one_letter_code
_entity_poly.pdbx_strand_id
1 'polypeptide(L)'
;MTPGHSEIPTPHNDKDDESFLTVTIRQQRKWLILAASGLVIVAVVATVASTSSATDETSQSAAISQLLSYTDTKFDWLDIRNWQGDNEISATSFASSAFKPDRIHVSTFGRPFEKSPVLRTTPGWKGNRALLIEWTSYAGSDTNIWLLPTSLTSQFHTTAWPKCGEYDIFEMFNGDAAIGHKGTTNLWFNGGLEGFGQSTLHMSTTKCFAPFYPNGMNRPSSTSQSAQWHTAYGAKNAMAVVFGTDGNGKFIQQIQNPKIVLGPNSTVDIETDGANAAAKIYTNDNLYWGVKPVGGCADGYDGGSPGFPFMTDDFRLILQEQYQGTFDVTNFKVFVKN
;
A
#
# COMPACT_ATOMS: atom_id res chain seq x y z
N MET A 1 -52.79 19.18 -33.16
CA MET A 1 -53.48 18.82 -31.91
C MET A 1 -53.70 17.33 -31.88
N THR A 2 -52.87 16.62 -31.09
CA THR A 2 -53.20 15.39 -30.37
C THR A 2 -52.13 15.27 -29.26
N PRO A 3 -52.48 15.01 -27.98
CA PRO A 3 -51.58 15.19 -26.85
C PRO A 3 -50.75 13.94 -26.56
N GLY A 4 -49.53 14.14 -26.05
CA GLY A 4 -48.67 13.07 -25.53
C GLY A 4 -49.21 12.48 -24.22
N HIS A 5 -49.07 11.16 -24.09
CA HIS A 5 -49.42 10.42 -22.88
C HIS A 5 -48.52 10.83 -21.71
N SER A 6 -49.15 11.19 -20.59
CA SER A 6 -48.54 11.34 -19.27
C SER A 6 -48.68 10.01 -18.53
N GLU A 7 -47.57 9.39 -18.12
CA GLU A 7 -47.61 8.28 -17.16
C GLU A 7 -47.63 8.82 -15.73
N ILE A 8 -48.48 8.22 -14.91
CA ILE A 8 -48.76 8.53 -13.50
C ILE A 8 -47.75 7.78 -12.61
N PRO A 9 -47.17 8.38 -11.55
CA PRO A 9 -46.29 7.67 -10.64
C PRO A 9 -47.06 6.66 -9.79
N THR A 10 -46.52 5.45 -9.64
CA THR A 10 -47.04 4.42 -8.73
C THR A 10 -46.76 4.78 -7.26
N PRO A 11 -47.65 4.41 -6.31
CA PRO A 11 -47.53 4.78 -4.90
C PRO A 11 -46.46 3.95 -4.16
N HIS A 12 -45.77 4.62 -3.23
CA HIS A 12 -44.76 4.07 -2.33
C HIS A 12 -45.37 3.02 -1.37
N ASN A 13 -44.65 1.94 -1.09
CA ASN A 13 -45.12 0.78 -0.32
C ASN A 13 -44.35 0.72 1.01
N ASP A 14 -45.01 1.09 2.12
CA ASP A 14 -44.46 1.21 3.49
C ASP A 14 -44.06 -0.12 4.16
N LYS A 15 -43.87 -1.20 3.39
CA LYS A 15 -43.51 -2.53 3.94
C LYS A 15 -42.01 -2.75 4.13
N ASP A 16 -41.17 -1.90 3.53
CA ASP A 16 -39.71 -2.05 3.59
C ASP A 16 -39.12 -1.43 4.88
N ASP A 17 -39.80 -0.45 5.49
CA ASP A 17 -39.32 0.29 6.67
C ASP A 17 -39.45 -0.51 7.99
N GLU A 18 -40.45 -1.38 8.10
CA GLU A 18 -40.64 -2.27 9.27
C GLU A 18 -39.54 -3.36 9.37
N SER A 19 -38.88 -3.67 8.25
CA SER A 19 -37.76 -4.63 8.22
C SER A 19 -36.48 -4.05 8.86
N PHE A 20 -36.25 -2.75 8.68
CA PHE A 20 -35.04 -2.07 9.16
C PHE A 20 -35.03 -1.97 10.69
N LEU A 21 -36.13 -1.51 11.29
CA LEU A 21 -36.26 -1.36 12.74
C LEU A 21 -36.11 -2.69 13.50
N THR A 22 -36.60 -3.79 12.90
CA THR A 22 -36.50 -5.14 13.49
C THR A 22 -35.05 -5.67 13.46
N VAL A 23 -34.26 -5.29 12.44
CA VAL A 23 -32.83 -5.65 12.32
C VAL A 23 -31.98 -4.83 13.28
N THR A 24 -32.25 -3.53 13.45
CA THR A 24 -31.50 -2.66 14.37
C THR A 24 -31.67 -3.07 15.83
N ILE A 25 -32.88 -3.47 16.26
CA ILE A 25 -33.14 -3.90 17.63
C ILE A 25 -32.49 -5.27 17.94
N ARG A 26 -32.35 -6.16 16.95
CA ARG A 26 -31.61 -7.44 17.12
C ARG A 26 -30.10 -7.25 17.21
N GLN A 27 -29.53 -6.25 16.53
CA GLN A 27 -28.09 -5.96 16.61
C GLN A 27 -27.69 -5.34 17.95
N GLN A 28 -28.50 -4.45 18.53
CA GLN A 28 -28.17 -3.85 19.84
C GLN A 28 -28.24 -4.84 21.01
N ARG A 29 -29.10 -5.87 20.95
CA ARG A 29 -29.19 -6.89 22.01
C ARG A 29 -28.01 -7.87 22.08
N LYS A 30 -27.25 -8.06 20.99
CA LYS A 30 -26.08 -8.98 20.98
C LYS A 30 -24.87 -8.40 21.71
N TRP A 31 -24.70 -7.07 21.71
CA TRP A 31 -23.60 -6.40 22.38
C TRP A 31 -23.72 -6.41 23.91
N LEU A 32 -24.95 -6.44 24.43
CA LEU A 32 -25.20 -6.47 25.89
C LEU A 32 -24.98 -7.85 26.53
N ILE A 33 -24.94 -8.94 25.76
CA ILE A 33 -24.76 -10.31 26.30
C ILE A 33 -23.28 -10.76 26.26
N LEU A 34 -22.43 -10.13 25.44
CA LEU A 34 -20.99 -10.45 25.36
C LEU A 34 -20.13 -9.67 26.37
N ALA A 35 -20.68 -8.64 27.02
CA ALA A 35 -19.96 -7.85 28.04
C ALA A 35 -20.02 -8.43 29.47
N ALA A 36 -20.67 -9.60 29.67
CA ALA A 36 -20.88 -10.19 31.00
C ALA A 36 -20.17 -11.54 31.24
N SER A 37 -19.31 -12.01 30.32
CA SER A 37 -18.76 -13.37 30.38
C SER A 37 -17.25 -13.37 30.12
N GLY A 38 -16.45 -12.95 31.09
CA GLY A 38 -14.99 -12.89 30.91
C GLY A 38 -14.20 -12.45 32.14
N LEU A 39 -14.44 -13.07 33.28
CA LEU A 39 -13.54 -13.02 34.45
C LEU A 39 -13.62 -14.38 35.15
N VAL A 40 -12.55 -14.82 35.83
CA VAL A 40 -12.34 -16.10 36.58
C VAL A 40 -11.57 -17.13 35.72
N ILE A 41 -10.37 -17.70 35.97
CA ILE A 41 -9.33 -17.83 37.04
C ILE A 41 -8.02 -18.20 36.26
N VAL A 42 -6.77 -17.88 36.66
CA VAL A 42 -5.81 -18.80 37.35
C VAL A 42 -4.67 -17.98 37.98
N ALA A 43 -4.57 -18.05 39.31
CA ALA A 43 -3.33 -17.83 40.05
C ALA A 43 -3.02 -19.12 40.82
N VAL A 44 -1.89 -19.77 40.52
CA VAL A 44 -1.30 -20.79 41.39
C VAL A 44 0.18 -20.44 41.56
N VAL A 45 0.48 -19.99 42.78
CA VAL A 45 1.83 -19.81 43.32
C VAL A 45 2.30 -21.16 43.81
N ALA A 46 3.47 -21.61 43.35
CA ALA A 46 4.20 -22.70 43.99
C ALA A 46 5.70 -22.35 44.00
N THR A 47 6.13 -21.76 45.11
CA THR A 47 7.50 -21.71 45.59
C THR A 47 8.01 -23.12 45.88
N VAL A 48 9.14 -23.50 45.27
CA VAL A 48 10.01 -24.54 45.81
C VAL A 48 11.45 -24.03 45.75
N ALA A 49 11.99 -23.76 46.92
CA ALA A 49 13.41 -23.55 47.16
C ALA A 49 14.10 -24.92 47.26
N SER A 50 15.19 -25.11 46.52
CA SER A 50 16.19 -26.13 46.81
C SER A 50 17.57 -25.53 46.60
N THR A 51 18.26 -25.34 47.73
CA THR A 51 19.67 -25.00 47.85
C THR A 51 20.56 -26.14 47.38
N SER A 52 21.53 -25.83 46.51
CA SER A 52 22.80 -26.56 46.44
C SER A 52 23.90 -25.64 45.92
N SER A 53 24.91 -25.49 46.76
CA SER A 53 26.11 -24.66 46.64
C SER A 53 27.03 -25.14 45.51
N ALA A 54 27.59 -24.20 44.72
CA ALA A 54 29.03 -24.09 44.43
C ALA A 54 29.28 -23.23 43.18
N THR A 55 30.33 -22.40 43.30
CA THR A 55 31.10 -21.70 42.26
C THR A 55 30.42 -20.60 41.46
N ASP A 56 30.76 -19.37 41.85
CA ASP A 56 30.85 -18.20 40.97
C ASP A 56 31.66 -18.54 39.71
N GLU A 57 30.97 -18.84 38.63
CA GLU A 57 31.42 -18.46 37.30
C GLU A 57 30.49 -17.34 36.85
N THR A 58 31.05 -16.14 36.73
CA THR A 58 30.52 -15.06 35.91
C THR A 58 30.34 -15.57 34.49
N SER A 59 29.25 -16.29 34.27
CA SER A 59 28.65 -16.48 32.97
C SER A 59 28.05 -15.13 32.60
N GLN A 60 28.90 -14.27 32.06
CA GLN A 60 28.46 -13.19 31.21
C GLN A 60 27.87 -13.88 29.97
N SER A 61 26.64 -14.37 30.12
CA SER A 61 25.78 -14.71 29.00
C SER A 61 25.63 -13.38 28.25
N ALA A 62 26.46 -13.21 27.22
CA ALA A 62 26.12 -12.34 26.13
C ALA A 62 24.77 -12.88 25.64
N ALA A 63 23.68 -12.25 26.10
CA ALA A 63 22.38 -12.48 25.52
C ALA A 63 22.59 -12.27 24.02
N ILE A 64 22.54 -13.36 23.26
CA ILE A 64 22.58 -13.30 21.80
C ILE A 64 21.31 -12.53 21.45
N SER A 65 21.44 -11.22 21.25
CA SER A 65 20.31 -10.39 20.89
C SER A 65 19.87 -10.88 19.52
N GLN A 66 18.76 -11.62 19.48
CA GLN A 66 18.25 -12.23 18.26
C GLN A 66 18.08 -11.13 17.20
N LEU A 67 18.70 -11.31 16.05
CA LEU A 67 18.52 -10.41 14.91
C LEU A 67 17.05 -10.49 14.47
N LEU A 68 16.44 -9.35 14.21
CA LEU A 68 15.07 -9.27 13.70
C LEU A 68 15.02 -9.63 12.20
N SER A 69 13.82 -9.68 11.62
CA SER A 69 13.59 -10.19 10.27
C SER A 69 14.32 -9.46 9.15
N TYR A 70 14.54 -8.16 9.30
CA TYR A 70 15.12 -7.32 8.26
C TYR A 70 16.26 -6.47 8.81
N THR A 71 17.07 -5.90 7.93
CA THR A 71 18.07 -4.86 8.23
C THR A 71 17.78 -3.60 7.44
N ASP A 72 17.81 -2.43 8.11
CA ASP A 72 17.72 -1.11 7.47
C ASP A 72 18.96 -0.81 6.65
N THR A 73 18.77 -0.55 5.34
CA THR A 73 19.87 -0.22 4.42
C THR A 73 20.44 1.18 4.65
N LYS A 74 19.80 2.01 5.49
CA LYS A 74 20.18 3.40 5.74
C LYS A 74 20.20 4.25 4.48
N PHE A 75 19.30 3.95 3.52
CA PHE A 75 19.12 4.79 2.34
C PHE A 75 18.80 6.24 2.76
N ASP A 76 19.63 7.17 2.30
CA ASP A 76 19.46 8.60 2.56
C ASP A 76 18.45 9.19 1.59
N TRP A 77 17.19 9.05 1.93
CA TRP A 77 16.08 9.52 1.09
C TRP A 77 15.97 11.05 1.03
N LEU A 78 16.61 11.81 1.94
CA LEU A 78 16.62 13.27 1.92
C LEU A 78 17.77 13.86 1.11
N ASP A 79 18.77 13.06 0.74
CA ASP A 79 19.81 13.50 -0.17
C ASP A 79 19.27 13.56 -1.60
N ILE A 80 19.06 14.78 -2.11
CA ILE A 80 18.59 15.06 -3.47
C ILE A 80 19.44 14.38 -4.56
N ARG A 81 20.69 14.03 -4.29
CA ARG A 81 21.57 13.31 -5.24
C ARG A 81 21.13 11.86 -5.45
N ASN A 82 20.33 11.31 -4.55
CA ASN A 82 19.70 10.00 -4.69
C ASN A 82 18.40 10.05 -5.51
N TRP A 83 18.08 11.20 -6.11
CA TRP A 83 16.86 11.41 -6.89
C TRP A 83 17.15 12.03 -8.26
N GLN A 84 16.30 11.65 -9.21
CA GLN A 84 16.28 12.14 -10.58
C GLN A 84 14.84 12.27 -11.07
N GLY A 85 14.66 12.79 -12.27
CA GLY A 85 13.41 12.72 -13.03
C GLY A 85 13.51 11.75 -14.20
N ASP A 86 12.58 11.90 -15.14
CA ASP A 86 12.64 11.19 -16.42
C ASP A 86 13.95 11.49 -17.16
N ASN A 87 14.41 10.49 -17.91
CA ASN A 87 15.61 10.54 -18.72
C ASN A 87 16.86 10.95 -17.91
N GLU A 88 16.91 10.52 -16.66
CA GLU A 88 18.06 10.72 -15.74
C GLU A 88 18.38 12.19 -15.47
N ILE A 89 17.41 13.08 -15.66
CA ILE A 89 17.56 14.50 -15.33
C ILE A 89 17.73 14.63 -13.81
N SER A 90 18.82 15.23 -13.34
CA SER A 90 19.07 15.39 -11.90
C SER A 90 17.94 16.16 -11.21
N ALA A 91 17.47 15.67 -10.06
CA ALA A 91 16.47 16.36 -9.24
C ALA A 91 16.93 17.76 -8.80
N THR A 92 18.24 17.98 -8.69
CA THR A 92 18.82 19.31 -8.37
C THR A 92 18.40 20.39 -9.37
N SER A 93 18.11 20.02 -10.61
CA SER A 93 17.75 20.96 -11.69
C SER A 93 16.30 21.44 -11.66
N PHE A 94 15.39 20.73 -10.98
CA PHE A 94 13.96 21.06 -10.98
C PHE A 94 13.27 21.01 -9.61
N ALA A 95 13.80 20.24 -8.66
CA ALA A 95 13.16 19.98 -7.36
C ALA A 95 14.02 20.43 -6.17
N SER A 96 15.00 21.31 -6.35
CA SER A 96 15.91 21.72 -5.26
C SER A 96 15.19 22.34 -4.05
N SER A 97 14.07 23.04 -4.27
CA SER A 97 13.25 23.62 -3.19
C SER A 97 12.33 22.60 -2.50
N ALA A 98 12.15 21.41 -3.08
CA ALA A 98 11.29 20.35 -2.56
C ALA A 98 11.93 19.64 -1.36
N PHE A 99 13.25 19.48 -1.37
CA PHE A 99 13.98 18.80 -0.30
C PHE A 99 14.15 19.72 0.90
N LYS A 100 13.41 19.42 1.96
CA LYS A 100 13.49 20.09 3.26
C LYS A 100 14.33 19.23 4.22
N PRO A 101 14.76 19.78 5.38
CA PRO A 101 15.53 19.01 6.36
C PRO A 101 14.82 17.78 6.92
N ASP A 102 13.49 17.71 6.83
CA ASP A 102 12.64 16.70 7.46
C ASP A 102 11.66 16.01 6.49
N ARG A 103 11.61 16.44 5.22
CA ARG A 103 10.64 15.94 4.23
C ARG A 103 11.00 16.28 2.80
N ILE A 104 10.37 15.59 1.86
CA ILE A 104 10.30 15.98 0.46
C ILE A 104 8.89 16.55 0.20
N HIS A 105 8.82 17.82 -0.17
CA HIS A 105 7.59 18.50 -0.57
C HIS A 105 7.34 18.32 -2.07
N VAL A 106 6.47 17.38 -2.43
CA VAL A 106 6.17 17.02 -3.81
C VAL A 106 5.02 17.91 -4.33
N SER A 107 5.24 18.49 -5.50
CA SER A 107 4.33 19.40 -6.20
C SER A 107 4.55 19.26 -7.71
N THR A 108 4.04 20.19 -8.51
CA THR A 108 4.38 20.26 -9.94
C THR A 108 5.75 20.89 -10.25
N PHE A 109 6.52 21.26 -9.21
CA PHE A 109 7.85 21.87 -9.33
C PHE A 109 7.86 23.12 -10.23
N GLY A 110 6.80 23.92 -10.18
CA GLY A 110 6.65 25.14 -10.97
C GLY A 110 6.32 24.91 -12.45
N ARG A 111 5.93 23.69 -12.83
CA ARG A 111 5.43 23.37 -14.18
C ARG A 111 3.89 23.23 -14.16
N PRO A 112 3.23 23.38 -15.33
CA PRO A 112 1.86 22.89 -15.51
C PRO A 112 1.77 21.40 -15.15
N PHE A 113 0.65 20.94 -14.60
CA PHE A 113 0.52 19.57 -14.09
C PHE A 113 0.72 18.52 -15.20
N GLU A 114 0.31 18.82 -16.43
CA GLU A 114 0.50 17.97 -17.61
C GLU A 114 1.98 17.80 -18.01
N LYS A 115 2.85 18.64 -17.45
CA LYS A 115 4.31 18.65 -17.65
C LYS A 115 5.05 18.56 -16.33
N SER A 116 4.36 18.17 -15.25
CA SER A 116 4.94 18.01 -13.93
C SER A 116 6.03 16.94 -14.01
N PRO A 117 7.30 17.27 -13.69
CA PRO A 117 8.33 16.27 -13.63
C PRO A 117 8.10 15.38 -12.41
N VAL A 118 8.59 14.16 -12.50
CA VAL A 118 8.48 13.17 -11.43
C VAL A 118 9.76 13.08 -10.65
N LEU A 119 9.68 12.74 -9.37
CA LEU A 119 10.85 12.36 -8.57
C LEU A 119 10.95 10.85 -8.56
N ARG A 120 12.11 10.32 -8.92
CA ARG A 120 12.41 8.90 -8.81
C ARG A 120 13.76 8.66 -8.18
N THR A 121 13.86 7.61 -7.37
CA THR A 121 15.13 7.26 -6.76
C THR A 121 16.13 6.81 -7.82
N THR A 122 17.37 7.27 -7.74
CA THR A 122 18.45 6.81 -8.61
C THR A 122 18.77 5.33 -8.37
N PRO A 123 18.97 4.85 -7.13
CA PRO A 123 19.04 3.42 -6.89
C PRO A 123 17.67 2.76 -7.06
N GLY A 124 17.70 1.52 -7.52
CA GLY A 124 16.58 0.60 -7.40
C GLY A 124 16.91 -0.57 -6.48
N TRP A 125 15.90 -1.37 -6.19
CA TRP A 125 16.01 -2.50 -5.27
C TRP A 125 15.31 -3.73 -5.84
N LYS A 126 15.73 -4.93 -5.40
CA LYS A 126 15.12 -6.19 -5.82
C LYS A 126 15.25 -7.31 -4.80
N GLY A 127 14.41 -8.32 -4.93
CA GLY A 127 14.45 -9.51 -4.06
C GLY A 127 13.69 -9.31 -2.76
N ASN A 128 13.93 -10.18 -1.77
CA ASN A 128 13.21 -10.17 -0.49
C ASN A 128 13.52 -8.89 0.32
N ARG A 129 12.58 -7.96 0.35
CA ARG A 129 12.74 -6.61 0.91
C ARG A 129 11.42 -6.09 1.45
N ALA A 130 11.51 -5.02 2.23
CA ALA A 130 10.34 -4.22 2.53
C ALA A 130 10.68 -2.74 2.34
N LEU A 131 9.73 -2.00 1.76
CA LEU A 131 9.77 -0.55 1.70
C LEU A 131 8.83 -0.02 2.77
N LEU A 132 9.22 1.04 3.47
CA LEU A 132 8.31 1.82 4.31
C LEU A 132 8.29 3.24 3.80
N ILE A 133 7.11 3.76 3.51
CA ILE A 133 6.90 5.17 3.14
C ILE A 133 5.85 5.79 4.04
N GLU A 134 6.10 7.02 4.48
CA GLU A 134 5.16 7.85 5.24
C GLU A 134 4.93 9.16 4.51
N TRP A 135 3.67 9.54 4.35
CA TRP A 135 3.30 10.76 3.62
C TRP A 135 2.08 11.47 4.21
N THR A 136 1.86 12.70 3.77
CA THR A 136 0.65 13.47 4.05
C THR A 136 0.21 14.17 2.77
N SER A 137 -0.97 13.83 2.27
CA SER A 137 -1.59 14.48 1.13
C SER A 137 -2.34 15.73 1.57
N TYR A 138 -2.25 16.83 0.83
CA TYR A 138 -2.98 18.06 1.14
C TYR A 138 -4.17 18.27 0.20
N ALA A 139 -5.09 19.16 0.59
CA ALA A 139 -6.27 19.45 -0.20
C ALA A 139 -5.91 19.81 -1.66
N GLY A 140 -6.60 19.18 -2.61
CA GLY A 140 -6.35 19.35 -4.04
C GLY A 140 -5.21 18.50 -4.60
N SER A 141 -4.56 17.68 -3.78
CA SER A 141 -3.52 16.74 -4.22
C SER A 141 -4.12 15.56 -4.99
N ASP A 142 -3.40 15.18 -6.02
CA ASP A 142 -3.50 13.88 -6.66
C ASP A 142 -2.21 13.10 -6.43
N THR A 143 -2.05 12.67 -5.17
CA THR A 143 -0.83 12.00 -4.68
C THR A 143 -0.67 10.65 -5.35
N ASN A 144 0.45 10.50 -6.07
CA ASN A 144 0.82 9.25 -6.71
C ASN A 144 2.19 8.78 -6.22
N ILE A 145 2.19 7.55 -5.69
CA ILE A 145 3.35 6.86 -5.15
C ILE A 145 3.34 5.46 -5.75
N TRP A 146 4.31 5.17 -6.60
CA TRP A 146 4.37 3.90 -7.30
C TRP A 146 5.79 3.40 -7.47
N LEU A 147 5.91 2.17 -7.93
CA LEU A 147 7.18 1.52 -8.20
C LEU A 147 7.27 1.14 -9.67
N LEU A 148 8.36 1.58 -10.30
CA LEU A 148 8.68 1.27 -11.69
C LEU A 148 10.05 0.57 -11.79
N PRO A 149 10.25 -0.35 -12.74
CA PRO A 149 11.55 -0.95 -13.00
C PRO A 149 12.56 0.10 -13.48
N THR A 150 13.82 -0.07 -13.09
CA THR A 150 14.97 0.77 -13.49
C THR A 150 15.20 0.82 -14.99
N SER A 151 14.71 -0.18 -15.74
CA SER A 151 14.74 -0.23 -17.20
C SER A 151 13.87 0.84 -17.87
N LEU A 152 12.88 1.41 -17.15
CA LEU A 152 12.10 2.56 -17.61
C LEU A 152 12.80 3.87 -17.23
N THR A 153 13.54 4.43 -18.18
CA THR A 153 14.14 5.77 -18.01
C THR A 153 13.13 6.89 -18.17
N SER A 154 12.03 6.66 -18.91
CA SER A 154 10.90 7.58 -19.07
C SER A 154 9.58 6.91 -18.67
N GLN A 155 8.69 7.66 -18.01
CA GLN A 155 7.30 7.25 -17.78
C GLN A 155 6.54 7.11 -19.10
N PHE A 156 5.71 6.06 -19.20
CA PHE A 156 4.61 5.82 -20.16
C PHE A 156 4.88 5.99 -21.68
N HIS A 157 6.13 6.11 -22.10
CA HIS A 157 6.49 6.35 -23.50
C HIS A 157 7.40 5.27 -24.10
N THR A 158 7.35 4.05 -23.54
CA THR A 158 8.13 2.92 -24.07
C THR A 158 7.21 1.76 -24.41
N THR A 159 7.62 0.96 -25.41
CA THR A 159 6.95 -0.31 -25.74
C THR A 159 7.15 -1.39 -24.68
N ALA A 160 8.03 -1.15 -23.70
CA ALA A 160 8.30 -2.07 -22.59
C ALA A 160 7.24 -1.98 -21.49
N TRP A 161 6.54 -0.85 -21.35
CA TRP A 161 5.42 -0.71 -20.43
C TRP A 161 4.10 -1.20 -21.07
N PRO A 162 3.21 -1.88 -20.33
CA PRO A 162 3.30 -2.30 -18.91
C PRO A 162 3.95 -3.69 -18.73
N LYS A 163 4.59 -4.27 -19.76
CA LYS A 163 5.19 -5.62 -19.68
C LYS A 163 6.28 -5.75 -18.61
N CYS A 164 7.07 -4.70 -18.42
CA CYS A 164 8.09 -4.65 -17.37
C CYS A 164 7.52 -4.38 -15.96
N GLY A 165 6.20 -4.20 -15.84
CA GLY A 165 5.48 -4.05 -14.58
C GLY A 165 5.46 -2.61 -14.06
N GLU A 166 4.37 -2.29 -13.38
CA GLU A 166 4.18 -1.07 -12.59
C GLU A 166 3.29 -1.42 -11.41
N TYR A 167 3.68 -0.95 -10.23
CA TYR A 167 2.96 -1.20 -9.00
C TYR A 167 2.67 0.09 -8.26
N ASP A 168 1.41 0.49 -8.23
CA ASP A 168 0.99 1.69 -7.54
C ASP A 168 0.79 1.35 -6.06
N ILE A 169 1.65 1.92 -5.22
CA ILE A 169 1.50 1.80 -3.78
C ILE A 169 0.24 2.57 -3.37
N PHE A 170 0.09 3.78 -3.92
CA PHE A 170 -1.01 4.66 -3.62
C PHE A 170 -1.24 5.65 -4.76
N GLU A 171 -2.45 5.64 -5.29
CA GLU A 171 -2.96 6.54 -6.33
C GLU A 171 -4.26 7.19 -5.82
N MET A 172 -4.29 8.53 -5.86
CA MET A 172 -5.55 9.28 -5.76
C MET A 172 -6.12 9.49 -7.16
N PHE A 173 -7.42 9.80 -7.25
CA PHE A 173 -8.10 10.05 -8.53
C PHE A 173 -8.77 11.43 -8.58
N ASN A 174 -8.23 12.40 -7.84
CA ASN A 174 -8.82 13.74 -7.79
C ASN A 174 -8.63 14.50 -9.11
N GLY A 175 -7.48 14.33 -9.77
CA GLY A 175 -7.19 14.88 -11.09
C GLY A 175 -8.04 14.23 -12.16
N ASP A 176 -8.21 12.90 -12.11
CA ASP A 176 -9.09 12.13 -13.00
C ASP A 176 -10.54 12.62 -12.95
N ALA A 177 -11.08 12.86 -11.76
CA ALA A 177 -12.42 13.43 -11.63
C ALA A 177 -12.50 14.89 -12.09
N ALA A 178 -11.43 15.68 -11.91
CA ALA A 178 -11.35 17.05 -12.39
C ALA A 178 -11.30 17.15 -13.93
N ILE A 179 -10.78 16.14 -14.63
CA ILE A 179 -10.76 16.06 -16.11
C ILE A 179 -11.93 15.26 -16.70
N GLY A 180 -12.92 14.90 -15.88
CA GLY A 180 -14.19 14.34 -16.34
C GLY A 180 -14.28 12.81 -16.36
N HIS A 181 -13.31 12.09 -15.79
CA HIS A 181 -13.46 10.66 -15.48
C HIS A 181 -14.44 10.51 -14.30
N LYS A 182 -15.74 10.52 -14.62
CA LYS A 182 -16.83 10.28 -13.67
C LYS A 182 -17.01 8.77 -13.51
N GLY A 183 -16.76 8.21 -12.33
CA GLY A 183 -17.07 6.80 -12.07
C GLY A 183 -16.36 6.15 -10.89
N THR A 184 -15.24 6.70 -10.40
CA THR A 184 -14.55 6.12 -9.24
C THR A 184 -15.32 6.46 -7.97
N THR A 185 -15.98 5.45 -7.38
CA THR A 185 -16.71 5.59 -6.12
C THR A 185 -16.00 4.85 -5.01
N ASN A 186 -15.99 5.46 -3.84
CA ASN A 186 -15.55 4.82 -2.61
C ASN A 186 -16.65 3.86 -2.14
N LEU A 187 -16.39 2.55 -2.16
CA LEU A 187 -17.37 1.56 -1.74
C LEU A 187 -17.27 1.18 -0.24
N TRP A 188 -16.23 1.66 0.49
CA TRP A 188 -15.94 1.20 1.87
C TRP A 188 -15.92 2.27 2.95
N PHE A 189 -15.52 3.50 2.62
CA PHE A 189 -15.28 4.54 3.62
C PHE A 189 -16.30 5.68 3.61
N ASN A 190 -17.39 5.55 2.84
CA ASN A 190 -18.47 6.55 2.75
C ASN A 190 -18.02 7.99 2.44
N GLY A 191 -16.81 8.18 1.91
CA GLY A 191 -16.23 9.48 1.55
C GLY A 191 -16.11 9.68 0.04
N GLY A 192 -15.90 10.91 -0.42
CA GLY A 192 -15.56 11.18 -1.82
C GLY A 192 -14.14 10.73 -2.17
N LEU A 193 -13.64 11.20 -3.31
CA LEU A 193 -12.28 10.90 -3.81
C LEU A 193 -11.17 11.42 -2.89
N GLU A 194 -11.52 12.30 -1.96
CA GLU A 194 -10.66 12.78 -0.88
C GLU A 194 -10.46 11.79 0.28
N GLY A 195 -11.31 10.76 0.38
CA GLY A 195 -11.36 9.83 1.52
C GLY A 195 -10.65 8.49 1.31
N PHE A 196 -10.09 8.25 0.11
CA PHE A 196 -9.38 7.02 -0.20
C PHE A 196 -8.31 7.22 -1.28
N GLY A 197 -7.36 6.30 -1.33
CA GLY A 197 -6.57 6.05 -2.53
C GLY A 197 -6.57 4.55 -2.84
N GLN A 198 -6.03 4.20 -3.99
CA GLN A 198 -6.00 2.82 -4.47
C GLN A 198 -4.56 2.35 -4.67
N SER A 199 -4.32 1.06 -4.43
CA SER A 199 -3.21 0.35 -5.04
C SER A 199 -3.70 -0.32 -6.30
N THR A 200 -3.07 0.04 -7.41
CA THR A 200 -3.34 -0.48 -8.74
C THR A 200 -2.13 -1.28 -9.23
N LEU A 201 -2.40 -2.21 -10.12
CA LEU A 201 -1.39 -3.01 -10.77
C LEU A 201 -1.60 -2.99 -12.28
N HIS A 202 -0.55 -2.60 -13.01
CA HIS A 202 -0.54 -2.61 -14.46
C HIS A 202 0.29 -3.79 -14.95
N MET A 203 -0.40 -4.80 -15.49
CA MET A 203 0.21 -6.05 -15.93
C MET A 203 0.19 -6.15 -17.44
N SER A 204 1.33 -6.52 -18.04
CA SER A 204 1.45 -7.24 -19.33
C SER A 204 0.94 -6.52 -20.61
N THR A 205 -0.27 -5.96 -20.60
CA THR A 205 -0.85 -5.15 -21.67
C THR A 205 -1.68 -3.99 -21.09
N THR A 206 -1.91 -2.95 -21.89
CA THR A 206 -2.80 -1.83 -21.52
C THR A 206 -4.28 -2.19 -21.43
N LYS A 207 -4.63 -3.48 -21.52
CA LYS A 207 -6.00 -4.00 -21.34
C LYS A 207 -6.09 -4.93 -20.13
N CYS A 208 -4.96 -5.21 -19.49
CA CYS A 208 -4.82 -6.08 -18.34
C CYS A 208 -4.49 -5.24 -17.12
N PHE A 209 -5.47 -4.41 -16.80
CA PHE A 209 -5.57 -3.78 -15.50
C PHE A 209 -6.55 -4.62 -14.70
N ALA A 210 -6.34 -4.65 -13.40
CA ALA A 210 -7.19 -5.42 -12.52
C ALA A 210 -8.10 -4.54 -11.67
N PRO A 211 -9.22 -4.03 -12.19
CA PRO A 211 -10.30 -3.62 -11.33
C PRO A 211 -11.17 -4.85 -11.08
N PHE A 212 -11.23 -5.39 -9.86
CA PHE A 212 -12.53 -5.96 -9.48
C PHE A 212 -12.82 -6.07 -7.99
N TYR A 213 -14.04 -5.66 -7.67
CA TYR A 213 -14.69 -5.80 -6.38
C TYR A 213 -16.06 -6.45 -6.55
N PRO A 214 -16.32 -7.62 -5.92
CA PRO A 214 -17.68 -8.06 -5.70
C PRO A 214 -18.04 -8.33 -4.22
N ASN A 215 -19.21 -7.78 -3.88
CA ASN A 215 -20.08 -7.89 -2.69
C ASN A 215 -19.67 -8.77 -1.49
N GLY A 216 -19.62 -8.14 -0.31
CA GLY A 216 -20.04 -8.78 0.94
C GLY A 216 -19.03 -8.91 2.09
N MET A 217 -17.90 -8.17 2.14
CA MET A 217 -16.88 -8.38 3.19
C MET A 217 -16.49 -7.13 4.00
N ASN A 218 -16.51 -7.29 5.32
CA ASN A 218 -16.10 -6.33 6.35
C ASN A 218 -14.56 -6.19 6.45
N ARG A 219 -13.88 -5.51 5.52
CA ARG A 219 -12.51 -4.95 5.65
C ARG A 219 -12.11 -4.19 4.37
N PRO A 220 -11.14 -3.23 4.41
CA PRO A 220 -10.65 -2.55 3.23
C PRO A 220 -10.22 -3.59 2.19
N SER A 221 -10.69 -3.36 0.97
CA SER A 221 -10.90 -4.36 -0.04
C SER A 221 -9.61 -4.77 -0.71
N SER A 222 -8.86 -5.68 -0.10
CA SER A 222 -7.68 -6.27 -0.71
C SER A 222 -8.11 -7.49 -1.54
N THR A 223 -8.15 -7.33 -2.86
CA THR A 223 -8.07 -8.51 -3.74
C THR A 223 -6.60 -8.77 -4.06
N SER A 224 -6.32 -9.87 -4.76
CA SER A 224 -4.97 -10.18 -5.22
C SER A 224 -4.42 -9.21 -6.27
N GLN A 225 -5.16 -8.13 -6.59
CA GLN A 225 -4.84 -7.27 -7.73
C GLN A 225 -5.18 -5.77 -7.52
N SER A 226 -5.95 -5.43 -6.49
CA SER A 226 -6.18 -4.05 -6.07
C SER A 226 -6.51 -3.97 -4.58
N ALA A 227 -6.15 -2.84 -3.96
CA ALA A 227 -6.52 -2.51 -2.59
C ALA A 227 -6.98 -1.05 -2.49
N GLN A 228 -7.97 -0.75 -1.65
CA GLN A 228 -8.31 0.63 -1.30
C GLN A 228 -7.89 0.95 0.13
N TRP A 229 -7.33 2.13 0.28
CA TRP A 229 -6.73 2.61 1.52
C TRP A 229 -7.44 3.87 1.97
N HIS A 230 -7.93 3.86 3.21
CA HIS A 230 -8.52 5.05 3.79
C HIS A 230 -7.46 6.12 3.93
N THR A 231 -7.76 7.33 3.47
CA THR A 231 -6.91 8.51 3.67
C THR A 231 -7.79 9.70 4.04
N ALA A 232 -7.16 10.75 4.53
CA ALA A 232 -7.77 12.07 4.65
C ALA A 232 -6.70 13.12 4.41
N TYR A 233 -7.09 14.25 3.82
CA TYR A 233 -6.18 15.37 3.67
C TYR A 233 -5.63 15.86 5.02
N GLY A 234 -4.33 16.15 5.06
CA GLY A 234 -3.63 16.56 6.26
C GLY A 234 -3.37 15.44 7.27
N ALA A 235 -3.89 14.22 7.04
CA ALA A 235 -3.60 13.07 7.87
C ALA A 235 -2.29 12.39 7.44
N LYS A 236 -1.54 11.92 8.44
CA LYS A 236 -0.36 11.08 8.19
C LYS A 236 -0.82 9.70 7.74
N ASN A 237 -0.19 9.22 6.68
CA ASN A 237 -0.33 7.87 6.16
C ASN A 237 1.02 7.18 6.23
N ALA A 238 1.00 5.87 6.47
CA ALA A 238 2.17 5.02 6.39
C ALA A 238 1.82 3.73 5.64
N MET A 239 2.74 3.26 4.80
CA MET A 239 2.59 2.01 4.07
C MET A 239 3.91 1.24 4.09
N ALA A 240 3.85 -0.02 4.53
CA ALA A 240 4.90 -0.99 4.23
C ALA A 240 4.51 -1.81 3.00
N VAL A 241 5.43 -1.96 2.05
CA VAL A 241 5.32 -2.84 0.89
C VAL A 241 6.37 -3.93 1.02
N VAL A 242 5.92 -5.16 1.28
CA VAL A 242 6.77 -6.32 1.53
C VAL A 242 6.86 -7.17 0.28
N PHE A 243 8.07 -7.31 -0.25
CA PHE A 243 8.46 -8.28 -1.26
C PHE A 243 9.03 -9.50 -0.54
N GLY A 244 8.35 -10.64 -0.65
CA GLY A 244 8.73 -11.83 0.11
C GLY A 244 8.59 -13.12 -0.68
N THR A 245 9.08 -14.19 -0.08
CA THR A 245 8.92 -15.56 -0.58
C THR A 245 8.44 -16.43 0.57
N ASP A 246 7.43 -17.27 0.33
CA ASP A 246 6.99 -18.31 1.24
C ASP A 246 6.65 -19.60 0.48
N GLY A 247 6.04 -20.59 1.15
CA GLY A 247 5.70 -21.88 0.55
C GLY A 247 4.71 -21.81 -0.62
N ASN A 248 3.99 -20.70 -0.81
CA ASN A 248 3.06 -20.50 -1.92
C ASN A 248 3.69 -19.75 -3.10
N GLY A 249 4.92 -19.27 -2.98
CA GLY A 249 5.66 -18.57 -4.02
C GLY A 249 6.19 -17.20 -3.59
N LYS A 250 6.44 -16.34 -4.58
CA LYS A 250 6.86 -14.96 -4.39
C LYS A 250 5.64 -14.09 -4.18
N PHE A 251 5.71 -13.07 -3.33
CA PHE A 251 4.57 -12.19 -3.08
C PHE A 251 4.94 -10.72 -2.88
N ILE A 252 3.95 -9.87 -3.15
CA ILE A 252 3.87 -8.50 -2.64
C ILE A 252 2.77 -8.45 -1.58
N GLN A 253 3.02 -7.75 -0.48
CA GLN A 253 2.00 -7.43 0.52
C GLN A 253 2.07 -5.96 0.94
N GLN A 254 0.93 -5.29 0.93
CA GLN A 254 0.78 -3.97 1.52
C GLN A 254 0.25 -4.03 2.93
N ILE A 255 0.79 -3.18 3.79
CA ILE A 255 0.38 -3.05 5.18
C ILE A 255 0.28 -1.55 5.48
N GLN A 256 -0.95 -1.04 5.59
CA GLN A 256 -1.18 0.35 5.97
C GLN A 256 -1.05 0.51 7.49
N ASN A 257 -0.35 1.56 7.90
CA ASN A 257 -0.04 1.89 9.29
C ASN A 257 0.65 0.72 10.05
N PRO A 258 1.75 0.17 9.51
CA PRO A 258 2.50 -0.90 10.16
C PRO A 258 3.18 -0.39 11.43
N LYS A 259 3.45 -1.29 12.38
CA LYS A 259 4.35 -1.00 13.51
C LYS A 259 5.74 -1.53 13.19
N ILE A 260 6.75 -0.65 13.31
CA ILE A 260 8.15 -1.02 13.11
C ILE A 260 8.80 -1.26 14.46
N VAL A 261 9.27 -2.48 14.71
CA VAL A 261 10.03 -2.83 15.91
C VAL A 261 11.50 -2.73 15.61
N LEU A 262 12.23 -1.99 16.44
CA LEU A 262 13.66 -1.81 16.31
C LEU A 262 14.41 -2.85 17.13
N GLY A 263 15.42 -3.44 16.52
CA GLY A 263 16.31 -4.42 17.11
C GLY A 263 17.77 -3.96 17.12
N PRO A 264 18.67 -4.82 17.64
CA PRO A 264 20.10 -4.60 17.59
C PRO A 264 20.60 -4.50 16.14
N ASN A 265 21.77 -3.87 15.94
CA ASN A 265 22.46 -3.82 14.64
C ASN A 265 21.60 -3.29 13.48
N SER A 266 20.71 -2.33 13.74
CA SER A 266 19.76 -1.79 12.76
C SER A 266 18.80 -2.83 12.16
N THR A 267 18.58 -3.93 12.86
CA THR A 267 17.56 -4.90 12.46
C THR A 267 16.17 -4.42 12.84
N VAL A 268 15.15 -4.81 12.06
CA VAL A 268 13.75 -4.43 12.28
C VAL A 268 12.80 -5.59 12.01
N ASP A 269 11.66 -5.57 12.70
CA ASP A 269 10.47 -6.34 12.34
C ASP A 269 9.34 -5.39 11.90
N ILE A 270 8.51 -5.88 10.98
CA ILE A 270 7.29 -5.20 10.51
C ILE A 270 6.11 -5.97 11.07
N GLU A 271 5.50 -5.42 12.11
CA GLU A 271 4.34 -6.02 12.76
C GLU A 271 3.05 -5.59 12.05
N THR A 272 2.15 -6.57 11.86
CA THR A 272 0.83 -6.36 11.27
C THR A 272 -0.28 -6.18 12.31
N ASP A 273 0.04 -6.36 13.60
CA ASP A 273 -0.94 -6.28 14.68
C ASP A 273 -1.46 -4.84 14.83
N GLY A 274 -2.78 -4.66 14.64
CA GLY A 274 -3.41 -3.34 14.62
C GLY A 274 -3.23 -2.56 13.32
N ALA A 275 -2.51 -3.11 12.33
CA ALA A 275 -2.35 -2.53 11.01
C ALA A 275 -3.41 -3.08 10.03
N ASN A 276 -3.63 -2.38 8.91
CA ASN A 276 -4.49 -2.89 7.83
C ASN A 276 -3.62 -3.59 6.79
N ALA A 277 -3.42 -4.90 6.95
CA ALA A 277 -2.69 -5.72 5.98
C ALA A 277 -3.61 -6.20 4.86
N ALA A 278 -3.23 -5.95 3.61
CA ALA A 278 -3.85 -6.54 2.43
C ALA A 278 -3.49 -8.03 2.30
N ALA A 279 -4.31 -8.75 1.53
CA ALA A 279 -3.95 -10.06 1.01
C ALA A 279 -2.64 -9.99 0.22
N LYS A 280 -1.86 -11.08 0.26
CA LYS A 280 -0.65 -11.24 -0.55
C LYS A 280 -1.00 -11.40 -2.03
N ILE A 281 -0.31 -10.65 -2.87
CA ILE A 281 -0.33 -10.77 -4.33
C ILE A 281 0.75 -11.76 -4.73
N TYR A 282 0.37 -13.00 -5.05
CA TYR A 282 1.33 -14.07 -5.34
C TYR A 282 1.69 -14.15 -6.82
N THR A 283 2.95 -14.50 -7.07
CA THR A 283 3.37 -15.11 -8.32
C THR A 283 3.95 -16.51 -8.07
N ASN A 284 3.42 -17.48 -8.80
CA ASN A 284 3.80 -18.89 -8.79
C ASN A 284 3.33 -19.54 -10.11
N ASP A 285 3.49 -20.86 -10.24
CA ASP A 285 3.11 -21.62 -11.45
C ASP A 285 1.65 -21.42 -11.90
N ASN A 286 0.77 -21.00 -10.99
CA ASN A 286 -0.66 -20.82 -11.22
C ASN A 286 -1.12 -19.37 -11.26
N LEU A 287 -0.27 -18.43 -10.84
CA LEU A 287 -0.61 -17.01 -10.69
C LEU A 287 0.52 -16.14 -11.22
N TYR A 288 0.18 -15.17 -12.06
CA TYR A 288 1.01 -14.04 -12.41
C TYR A 288 0.43 -12.81 -11.72
N TRP A 289 1.14 -12.25 -10.73
CA TRP A 289 0.66 -11.12 -9.93
C TRP A 289 -0.79 -11.28 -9.43
N GLY A 290 -1.10 -12.43 -8.86
CA GLY A 290 -2.43 -12.69 -8.30
C GLY A 290 -3.55 -12.90 -9.33
N VAL A 291 -3.25 -12.91 -10.63
CA VAL A 291 -4.16 -13.29 -11.72
C VAL A 291 -3.77 -14.67 -12.27
N LYS A 292 -4.74 -15.50 -12.65
CA LYS A 292 -4.44 -16.70 -13.44
C LYS A 292 -3.85 -16.28 -14.80
N PRO A 293 -2.73 -16.88 -15.26
CA PRO A 293 -2.07 -16.51 -16.51
C PRO A 293 -2.81 -17.12 -17.72
N VAL A 294 -4.03 -16.66 -17.97
CA VAL A 294 -4.87 -17.10 -19.10
C VAL A 294 -5.37 -15.89 -19.91
N GLY A 295 -5.55 -16.07 -21.21
CA GLY A 295 -6.00 -15.00 -22.12
C GLY A 295 -4.95 -13.91 -22.35
N GLY A 296 -5.35 -12.73 -22.84
CA GLY A 296 -4.43 -11.62 -23.14
C GLY A 296 -3.66 -11.08 -21.93
N CYS A 297 -4.10 -11.39 -20.71
CA CYS A 297 -3.36 -11.05 -19.48
C CYS A 297 -2.24 -12.04 -19.15
N ALA A 298 -2.11 -13.10 -19.93
CA ALA A 298 -0.94 -13.97 -19.96
C ALA A 298 0.18 -13.44 -20.88
N ASP A 299 -0.07 -12.42 -21.72
CA ASP A 299 0.93 -11.86 -22.66
C ASP A 299 2.02 -11.08 -21.92
N GLY A 300 2.95 -11.80 -21.30
CA GLY A 300 3.97 -11.27 -20.39
C GLY A 300 4.15 -12.11 -19.12
N TYR A 301 3.34 -13.16 -18.94
CA TYR A 301 3.63 -14.21 -17.98
C TYR A 301 4.86 -14.98 -18.45
N ASP A 302 5.94 -14.92 -17.68
CA ASP A 302 7.18 -15.63 -17.95
C ASP A 302 7.22 -17.04 -17.34
N GLY A 303 6.06 -17.63 -17.00
CA GLY A 303 5.97 -19.04 -16.64
C GLY A 303 6.52 -19.40 -15.25
N GLY A 304 6.84 -18.42 -14.41
CA GLY A 304 7.52 -18.66 -13.15
C GLY A 304 9.02 -18.90 -13.32
N SER A 305 9.78 -18.08 -12.59
CA SER A 305 11.23 -17.90 -12.63
C SER A 305 11.81 -17.34 -13.95
N PRO A 306 12.17 -16.04 -13.98
CA PRO A 306 12.25 -15.19 -12.79
C PRO A 306 10.92 -14.63 -12.30
N GLY A 307 9.78 -14.80 -12.98
CA GLY A 307 8.43 -14.67 -12.41
C GLY A 307 8.01 -13.27 -11.92
N PHE A 308 8.91 -12.30 -11.84
CA PHE A 308 8.66 -11.02 -11.20
C PHE A 308 9.75 -10.01 -11.59
N PRO A 309 9.41 -8.86 -12.20
CA PRO A 309 10.38 -7.78 -12.34
C PRO A 309 10.95 -7.37 -10.98
N PHE A 310 10.13 -7.17 -9.95
CA PHE A 310 10.58 -6.71 -8.61
C PHE A 310 11.46 -7.69 -7.81
N MET A 311 11.56 -8.96 -8.23
CA MET A 311 12.44 -9.94 -7.60
C MET A 311 13.79 -10.09 -8.32
N THR A 312 13.87 -9.71 -9.60
CA THR A 312 15.06 -9.91 -10.43
C THR A 312 15.61 -8.64 -11.07
N ASP A 313 14.73 -7.70 -11.34
CA ASP A 313 14.99 -6.35 -11.79
C ASP A 313 14.89 -5.38 -10.62
N ASP A 314 15.74 -4.38 -10.64
CA ASP A 314 15.70 -3.32 -9.65
C ASP A 314 14.52 -2.39 -9.95
N PHE A 315 13.70 -2.12 -8.94
CA PHE A 315 12.60 -1.15 -9.00
C PHE A 315 12.96 0.12 -8.23
N ARG A 316 12.43 1.25 -8.67
CA ARG A 316 12.61 2.56 -8.06
C ARG A 316 11.32 3.05 -7.44
N LEU A 317 11.43 3.80 -6.35
CA LEU A 317 10.32 4.56 -5.84
C LEU A 317 10.13 5.81 -6.71
N ILE A 318 8.88 6.09 -7.06
CA ILE A 318 8.50 7.28 -7.79
C ILE A 318 7.47 8.07 -6.99
N LEU A 319 7.61 9.39 -7.01
CA LEU A 319 6.72 10.34 -6.38
C LEU A 319 6.25 11.35 -7.43
N GLN A 320 4.94 11.52 -7.56
CA GLN A 320 4.36 12.47 -8.49
C GLN A 320 3.10 13.10 -7.91
N GLU A 321 3.01 14.42 -8.00
CA GLU A 321 1.74 15.14 -7.90
C GLU A 321 1.19 15.26 -9.33
N GLN A 322 0.05 14.63 -9.58
CA GLN A 322 -0.57 14.57 -10.91
C GLN A 322 -1.60 15.66 -11.17
N TYR A 323 -1.84 16.54 -10.20
CA TYR A 323 -2.73 17.68 -10.35
C TYR A 323 -2.10 18.98 -9.79
N GLN A 324 -2.92 19.86 -9.22
CA GLN A 324 -2.51 21.19 -8.76
C GLN A 324 -2.23 21.25 -7.25
N GLY A 325 -2.22 20.11 -6.56
CA GLY A 325 -2.00 20.05 -5.12
C GLY A 325 -0.55 19.81 -4.74
N THR A 326 -0.37 19.27 -3.54
CA THR A 326 0.95 18.90 -3.00
C THR A 326 0.79 17.77 -1.98
N PHE A 327 1.88 17.06 -1.74
CA PHE A 327 2.00 16.16 -0.61
C PHE A 327 3.43 16.14 -0.08
N ASP A 328 3.57 15.82 1.20
CA ASP A 328 4.87 15.68 1.86
C ASP A 328 5.19 14.21 2.07
N VAL A 329 6.35 13.74 1.61
CA VAL A 329 6.95 12.48 2.06
C VAL A 329 7.81 12.79 3.28
N THR A 330 7.48 12.17 4.40
CA THR A 330 8.08 12.45 5.72
C THR A 330 9.02 11.35 6.19
N ASN A 331 8.95 10.17 5.57
CA ASN A 331 9.90 9.10 5.81
C ASN A 331 9.92 8.15 4.60
N PHE A 332 11.10 7.66 4.26
CA PHE A 332 11.25 6.51 3.36
C PHE A 332 12.39 5.62 3.84
N LYS A 333 12.12 4.32 3.96
CA LYS A 333 13.10 3.31 4.39
C LYS A 333 13.04 2.12 3.45
N VAL A 334 14.21 1.51 3.30
CA VAL A 334 14.38 0.26 2.56
C VAL A 334 15.02 -0.75 3.49
N PHE A 335 14.34 -1.87 3.67
CA PHE A 335 14.73 -2.98 4.51
C PHE A 335 15.07 -4.19 3.65
N VAL A 336 16.16 -4.88 3.97
CA VAL A 336 16.57 -6.15 3.33
C VAL A 336 16.28 -7.29 4.28
N LYS A 337 15.67 -8.38 3.78
CA LYS A 337 15.41 -9.57 4.59
C LYS A 337 16.75 -10.21 5.00
N ASN A 338 16.90 -10.54 6.29
CA ASN A 338 18.08 -11.22 6.83
C ASN A 338 18.16 -12.70 6.44
#